data_AF-A0A7J4FBG5-F1
#
_entry.id   AF-A0A7J4FBG5-F1
#
_cell.length_a   1.000
_cell.length_b   1.000
_cell.length_c   1.000
_cell.angle_alpha   90.00
_cell.angle_beta   90.00
_cell.angle_gamma   90.00
#
_symmetry.space_group_name_H-M   'P 1'
#
loop_
_entity.id
_entity.type
_entity.pdbx_description
1 polymer ?
#
loop_
_entity_poly.entity_id
_entity_poly.type
_entity_poly.pdbx_seq_one_letter_code
_entity_poly.pdbx_strand_id
1 'polypeptide(L)' 'MGREGSAQNPKAPCVSTGIPGLDKLLGGGIPRGYLLLVAGGPGVGKTILSVKYIYEG' A
#
# COMPACT_ATOMS: atom_id res chain seq x y z
N MET A 1 16.18 -16.08 -28.62
CA MET A 1 17.30 -15.11 -28.53
C MET A 1 16.68 -13.75 -28.22
N GLY A 2 16.77 -13.12 -27.06
CA GLY A 2 17.54 -13.40 -25.85
C GLY A 2 16.65 -13.42 -24.58
N ARG A 3 17.27 -13.95 -23.53
CA ARG A 3 16.85 -13.98 -22.14
C ARG A 3 17.01 -12.55 -21.60
N GLU A 4 16.13 -12.08 -20.72
CA GLU A 4 16.40 -11.71 -19.32
C GLU A 4 15.05 -11.15 -18.81
N GLY A 5 14.42 -11.62 -17.74
CA GLY A 5 15.00 -11.96 -16.45
C GLY A 5 14.88 -10.75 -15.52
N SER A 6 14.04 -10.89 -14.49
CA SER A 6 14.15 -10.19 -13.20
C SER A 6 14.14 -8.66 -13.17
N ALA A 7 12.96 -8.10 -12.90
CA ALA A 7 12.86 -7.10 -11.84
C ALA A 7 11.90 -7.63 -10.77
N GLN A 8 12.25 -8.75 -10.13
CA GLN A 8 11.91 -8.89 -8.72
C GLN A 8 12.73 -7.81 -8.00
N ASN A 9 12.19 -6.59 -8.00
CA ASN A 9 12.60 -5.56 -7.06
C ASN A 9 12.53 -6.25 -5.69
N PRO A 10 13.61 -6.28 -4.88
CA PRO A 10 13.55 -6.84 -3.54
C PRO A 10 12.28 -6.30 -2.90
N LYS A 11 11.35 -7.18 -2.48
CA LYS A 11 10.09 -6.75 -1.88
C LYS A 11 10.47 -5.80 -0.76
N ALA A 12 10.33 -4.50 -1.01
CA ALA A 12 10.61 -3.50 -0.01
C ALA A 12 9.73 -3.89 1.18
N PRO A 13 10.25 -3.88 2.41
CA PRO A 13 9.46 -4.26 3.57
C PRO A 13 8.16 -3.45 3.53
N CYS A 14 7.03 -4.13 3.35
CA CYS A 14 5.72 -3.49 3.29
C CYS A 14 5.18 -3.30 4.70
N VAL A 15 4.49 -2.20 4.93
CA VAL A 15 3.70 -1.91 6.12
C VAL A 15 2.26 -2.28 5.83
N SER A 16 1.65 -3.10 6.69
CA SER A 16 0.22 -3.41 6.57
C SER A 16 -0.59 -2.12 6.71
N THR A 17 -1.70 -2.02 5.99
CA THR A 17 -2.61 -0.88 6.15
C THR A 17 -3.58 -1.04 7.31
N GLY A 18 -3.60 -2.22 7.96
CA GLY A 18 -4.63 -2.61 8.92
C GLY A 18 -6.00 -2.90 8.29
N ILE A 19 -6.09 -2.84 6.95
CA ILE A 19 -7.32 -3.11 6.19
C ILE A 19 -7.03 -4.31 5.27
N PRO A 20 -7.47 -5.54 5.64
CA PRO A 20 -7.11 -6.76 4.91
C PRO A 20 -7.44 -6.73 3.41
N GLY A 21 -8.58 -6.11 3.05
CA GLY A 21 -8.98 -5.96 1.65
C GLY A 21 -8.04 -5.03 0.86
N LEU A 22 -7.54 -3.97 1.50
CA LEU A 22 -6.63 -3.01 0.89
C LEU A 22 -5.21 -3.60 0.79
N ASP A 23 -4.75 -4.32 1.81
CA ASP A 23 -3.45 -5.01 1.76
C ASP A 23 -3.40 -6.04 0.64
N LYS A 24 -4.47 -6.80 0.46
CA LYS A 24 -4.58 -7.75 -0.65
C LYS A 24 -4.53 -7.04 -2.01
N LEU A 25 -5.19 -5.88 -2.12
CA LEU A 25 -5.20 -5.07 -3.34
C LEU A 25 -3.82 -4.48 -3.65
N LEU A 26 -3.08 -4.07 -2.61
CA LEU A 26 -1.73 -3.49 -2.72
C LEU A 26 -0.62 -4.55 -2.80
N GLY A 27 -0.93 -5.84 -2.69
CA GLY A 27 0.05 -6.93 -2.78
C GLY A 27 0.84 -7.19 -1.48
N GLY A 28 0.27 -6.81 -0.33
CA GLY A 28 0.85 -7.01 1.00
C GLY A 28 1.02 -5.74 1.83
N GLY A 29 0.44 -4.62 1.40
CA GLY A 29 0.49 -3.33 2.11
C GLY A 29 1.30 -2.27 1.37
N ILE A 30 1.64 -1.18 2.07
CA ILE A 30 2.35 -0.03 1.51
C ILE A 30 3.86 -0.23 1.66
N PRO A 31 4.67 -0.11 0.59
CA PRO A 31 6.13 -0.19 0.70
C PRO A 31 6.72 0.86 1.66
N ARG A 32 7.65 0.47 2.54
CA ARG A 32 8.31 1.42 3.46
C ARG A 32 9.06 2.50 2.69
N GLY A 33 8.93 3.75 3.16
CA GLY A 33 9.59 4.93 2.58
C GLY A 33 8.86 5.53 1.38
N TYR A 34 7.64 5.08 1.08
CA TYR A 34 6.83 5.61 -0.02
C TYR A 34 5.80 6.64 0.45
N LEU A 35 5.47 7.58 -0.43
CA LEU A 35 4.36 8.51 -0.26
C LEU A 35 3.09 7.93 -0.91
N LEU A 36 2.02 7.76 -0.12
CA LEU A 36 0.71 7.34 -0.62
C LEU A 36 -0.23 8.55 -0.76
N LEU A 37 -0.73 8.80 -1.97
CA LEU A 37 -1.78 9.78 -2.22
C LEU A 37 -3.16 9.13 -2.10
N VAL A 38 -3.98 9.64 -1.18
CA VAL A 38 -5.37 9.19 -1.00
C VAL A 38 -6.31 10.29 -1.53
N ALA A 39 -6.95 10.05 -2.66
CA ALA A 39 -7.83 11.01 -3.34
C ALA A 39 -9.28 10.49 -3.46
N GLY A 40 -10.25 11.40 -3.49
CA GLY A 40 -11.68 11.08 -3.62
C GLY A 40 -12.58 12.23 -3.17
N GLY A 41 -13.88 12.14 -3.46
CA GLY A 41 -14.88 13.16 -3.12
C GLY A 41 -15.05 13.39 -1.60
N PRO A 42 -15.78 14.45 -1.18
CA PRO A 42 -16.08 14.68 0.23
C PRO A 42 -16.88 13.49 0.82
N GLY A 43 -16.62 13.14 2.08
CA GLY A 43 -17.36 12.08 2.77
C GLY A 43 -16.97 10.63 2.44
N VAL A 44 -16.06 10.37 1.50
CA VAL A 44 -15.67 8.98 1.11
C VAL A 44 -14.73 8.26 2.10
N GLY A 45 -14.50 8.83 3.29
CA GLY A 45 -13.73 8.18 4.35
C GLY A 45 -12.20 8.30 4.24
N LYS A 46 -11.64 9.26 3.48
CA LYS A 46 -10.18 9.48 3.38
C LYS A 46 -9.51 9.66 4.75
N THR A 47 -10.08 10.54 5.59
CA THR A 47 -9.58 10.77 6.96
C THR A 47 -9.67 9.51 7.81
N ILE A 48 -10.75 8.73 7.68
CA ILE A 48 -10.93 7.47 8.40
C ILE A 48 -9.86 6.47 7.98
N LEU A 49 -9.57 6.35 6.67
CA LEU A 49 -8.50 5.51 6.16
C LEU A 49 -7.14 5.94 6.71
N SER A 50 -6.83 7.24 6.71
CA SER A 50 -5.58 7.76 7.26
C SER A 50 -5.43 7.47 8.76
N VAL A 51 -6.50 7.67 9.55
CA VAL A 51 -6.48 7.38 10.99
C VAL A 51 -6.36 5.89 11.25
N LYS A 52 -7.09 5.04 10.50
CA LYS A 52 -6.99 3.57 10.60
C LYS A 52 -5.57 3.10 10.30
N TYR A 53 -4.93 3.69 9.30
CA TYR A 53 -3.53 3.40 8.97
C TYR A 53 -2.58 3.74 10.12
N ILE A 54 -2.73 4.91 10.75
CA ILE A 54 -1.90 5.31 11.90
C ILE A 54 -2.12 4.39 13.11
N TYR A 55 -3.34 3.91 13.31
CA TYR A 55 -3.70 3.10 14.49
C TYR A 55 -3.32 1.62 14.35
N GLU A 56 -3.43 1.04 13.16
CA GLU A 56 -3.25 -0.40 12.92
C GLU A 56 -2.02 -0.77 12.08
N GLY A 57 -1.49 0.16 11.29
CA GLY A 57 -0.40 -0.07 10.34
C GLY A 57 0.98 0.13 10.95
#